data_AF-A0A7K2QEB2-F1
#
_entry.id   AF-A0A7K2QEB2-F1
#
_cell.length_a   1.000
_cell.length_b   1.000
_cell.length_c   1.000
_cell.angle_alpha   90.00
_cell.angle_beta   90.00
_cell.angle_gamma   90.00
#
_symmetry.space_group_name_H-M   'P 1'
#
loop_
_entity.id
_entity.type
_entity.pdbx_description
1 polymer ?
#
loop_
_entity_poly.entity_id
_entity_poly.type
_entity_poly.pdbx_seq_one_letter_code
_entity_poly.pdbx_strand_id
1 'polypeptide(L)' 'VAVDRDHAGQQRLVGYFTGTPTAEEVRTELGRSLPNYMVPSLFLHLPQFPLTVNGKLDRKALPDPATVHRPAGRL' A
#
# COMPACT_ATOMS: atom_id res chain seq x y z
N VAL A 1 6.09 0.08 4.19
CA VAL A 1 5.18 1.24 4.11
C VAL A 1 5.80 2.31 3.21
N ALA A 2 4.97 3.00 2.43
CA ALA A 2 5.34 4.17 1.63
C ALA A 2 4.41 5.35 1.97
N VAL A 3 4.80 6.56 1.59
CA VAL A 3 3.98 7.76 1.72
C VAL A 3 3.57 8.20 0.31
N ASP A 4 2.28 8.44 0.12
CA ASP A 4 1.67 8.91 -1.12
C ASP A 4 0.84 10.17 -0.83
N ARG A 5 0.46 10.91 -1.88
CA ARG A 5 -0.56 11.96 -1.78
C ARG A 5 -1.85 11.50 -2.43
N ASP A 6 -2.96 11.69 -1.74
CA ASP A 6 -4.28 11.46 -2.33
C ASP A 6 -4.66 12.56 -3.34
N HIS A 7 -5.86 12.46 -3.90
CA HIS A 7 -6.39 13.44 -4.86
C HIS A 7 -6.59 14.85 -4.27
N ALA A 8 -6.69 14.98 -2.95
CA ALA A 8 -6.76 16.26 -2.24
C ALA A 8 -5.38 16.80 -1.86
N GLY A 9 -4.30 16.10 -2.22
CA GLY A 9 -2.92 16.47 -1.91
C GLY A 9 -2.49 16.14 -0.48
N GLN A 10 -3.31 15.42 0.29
CA GLN A 10 -3.01 15.02 1.66
C GLN A 10 -2.10 13.81 1.68
N GLN A 11 -1.12 13.80 2.59
CA GLN A 11 -0.22 12.66 2.76
C GLN A 11 -0.96 11.49 3.38
N ARG A 12 -0.76 10.30 2.82
CA ARG A 12 -1.31 9.04 3.32
C ARG A 12 -0.26 7.94 3.35
N LEU A 13 -0.42 7.02 4.29
CA LEU A 13 0.39 5.82 4.39
C LEU A 13 -0.15 4.72 3.47
N VAL A 14 0.76 4.09 2.73
CA VAL A 14 0.48 2.98 1.82
C VAL A 14 1.18 1.71 2.32
N GLY A 15 0.39 0.65 2.51
CA GLY A 15 0.84 -0.68 2.89
C GLY A 15 0.86 -1.63 1.70
N TYR A 16 2.05 -2.03 1.25
CA TYR A 16 2.17 -3.13 0.29
C TYR A 16 2.30 -4.43 1.05
N PHE A 17 1.58 -5.46 0.62
CA PHE A 17 1.60 -6.77 1.26
C PHE A 17 1.45 -7.88 0.21
N THR A 18 1.80 -9.10 0.60
CA THR A 18 1.70 -10.30 -0.24
C THR A 18 1.15 -11.47 0.59
N GLY A 19 0.98 -12.63 -0.04
CA GLY A 19 0.42 -13.81 0.59
C GLY A 19 -1.10 -13.89 0.47
N THR A 20 -1.72 -14.58 1.41
CA THR A 20 -3.16 -14.88 1.43
C THR A 20 -4.09 -13.92 2.20
N PRO A 21 -3.63 -13.07 3.14
CA PRO A 21 -4.57 -12.26 3.90
C PRO A 21 -5.24 -11.21 3.01
N THR A 22 -6.38 -10.72 3.43
CA THR A 22 -7.07 -9.57 2.85
C THR A 22 -6.55 -8.27 3.44
N ALA A 23 -6.80 -7.14 2.77
CA ALA A 23 -6.43 -5.83 3.28
C ALA A 23 -7.06 -5.52 4.66
N GLU A 24 -8.29 -5.98 4.91
CA GLU A 24 -8.99 -5.77 6.18
C GLU A 24 -8.41 -6.60 7.32
N GLU A 25 -7.98 -7.84 7.05
CA GLU A 25 -7.26 -8.66 8.03
C GLU A 25 -5.93 -8.02 8.40
N VAL A 26 -5.16 -7.56 7.42
CA VAL A 26 -3.90 -6.85 7.68
C VAL A 26 -4.14 -5.57 8.49
N ARG A 27 -5.14 -4.76 8.11
CA ARG A 27 -5.52 -3.54 8.84
C ARG A 27 -5.89 -3.84 10.29
N THR A 28 -6.68 -4.89 10.52
CA THR A 28 -7.15 -5.30 11.84
C THR A 28 -5.97 -5.71 12.73
N GLU A 29 -5.06 -6.54 12.22
CA GLU A 29 -3.88 -6.97 12.99
C GLU A 29 -2.94 -5.81 13.30
N LEU A 30 -2.71 -4.89 12.35
CA LEU A 30 -1.91 -3.68 12.61
C LEU A 30 -2.57 -2.79 13.67
N GLY A 31 -3.89 -2.62 13.64
CA GLY A 31 -4.63 -1.79 14.60
C GLY A 31 -4.59 -2.31 16.05
N ARG A 32 -4.23 -3.58 16.27
CA ARG A 32 -4.04 -4.13 17.62
C ARG A 32 -2.72 -3.72 18.28
N SER A 33 -1.71 -3.40 17.47
CA SER A 33 -0.33 -3.17 17.95
C SER A 33 0.18 -1.77 17.65
N LEU A 34 -0.44 -1.06 16.71
CA LEU A 34 -0.03 0.27 16.29
C LEU A 34 -1.08 1.32 16.62
N PRO A 35 -0.67 2.57 16.96
CA PRO A 35 -1.57 3.70 16.97
C PRO A 35 -2.25 3.91 15.61
N ASN A 36 -3.49 4.40 15.61
CA ASN A 36 -4.30 4.59 14.39
C ASN A 36 -3.58 5.35 13.27
N TYR A 37 -2.78 6.37 13.61
CA TYR A 37 -2.06 7.19 12.62
C TYR A 37 -0.90 6.45 11.92
N MET A 38 -0.48 5.28 12.43
CA MET A 38 0.53 4.42 11.79
C MET A 38 -0.10 3.32 10.92
N VAL A 39 -1.41 3.11 11.02
CA VAL A 39 -2.12 2.13 10.19
C VAL A 39 -2.31 2.70 8.79
N PRO A 40 -1.84 2.04 7.72
CA PRO A 40 -2.03 2.51 6.36
C PRO A 40 -3.50 2.73 6.02
N SER A 41 -3.81 3.81 5.31
CA SER A 41 -5.17 4.05 4.81
C SER A 41 -5.42 3.37 3.47
N LEU A 42 -4.35 3.08 2.71
CA LEU A 42 -4.39 2.33 1.46
C LEU A 42 -3.52 1.07 1.56
N PHE A 43 -4.07 -0.07 1.14
CA PHE A 43 -3.35 -1.33 1.05
C PHE A 43 -3.32 -1.84 -0.38
N LEU A 44 -2.15 -2.30 -0.83
CA LEU A 44 -1.91 -2.82 -2.17
C LEU A 44 -1.39 -4.25 -2.06
N HIS A 45 -2.19 -5.21 -2.51
CA HIS A 45 -1.78 -6.61 -2.59
C HIS A 45 -0.87 -6.81 -3.80
N LEU A 46 0.25 -7.47 -3.60
CA LEU A 46 1.17 -7.87 -4.64
C LEU A 46 1.28 -9.41 -4.65
N PRO A 47 1.25 -10.06 -5.82
CA PRO A 47 1.53 -11.49 -5.90
C PRO A 47 2.95 -11.82 -5.42
N GLN A 48 3.89 -10.91 -5.62
CA GLN A 48 5.25 -10.98 -5.09
C GLN A 48 5.86 -9.57 -4.98
N PHE A 49 6.85 -9.41 -4.10
CA PHE A 49 7.61 -8.16 -4.05
C PHE A 49 8.62 -8.08 -5.20
N PRO A 50 8.74 -6.92 -5.88
CA PRO A 50 9.80 -6.71 -6.85
C PRO A 50 11.15 -6.65 -6.14
N LEU A 51 12.12 -7.42 -6.61
CA LEU A 51 13.47 -7.45 -6.07
C LEU A 51 14.48 -6.98 -7.11
N THR A 52 15.51 -6.28 -6.66
CA THR A 52 16.72 -6.00 -7.42
C THR A 52 17.49 -7.29 -7.73
N VAL A 53 18.46 -7.21 -8.63
CA VAL A 53 19.38 -8.33 -8.94
C VAL A 53 20.11 -8.89 -7.71
N ASN A 54 20.26 -8.09 -6.66
CA ASN A 54 20.89 -8.49 -5.39
C ASN A 54 19.87 -8.99 -4.35
N GLY A 55 18.61 -9.21 -4.74
CA GLY A 55 17.55 -9.72 -3.86
C GLY A 55 16.96 -8.70 -2.88
N LYS A 56 17.39 -7.43 -2.93
CA LYS A 56 16.80 -6.35 -2.11
C LYS A 56 15.49 -5.88 -2.72
N LEU A 57 14.54 -5.43 -1.89
CA LEU A 57 13.29 -4.80 -2.36
C LEU A 57 13.58 -3.63 -3.31
N ASP A 58 13.06 -3.71 -4.53
CA ASP A 58 13.10 -2.61 -5.48
C ASP A 58 11.89 -1.69 -5.29
N ARG A 59 12.08 -0.66 -4.47
CA ARG A 59 11.03 0.31 -4.14
C ARG A 59 10.57 1.14 -5.35
N LYS A 60 11.39 1.26 -6.41
CA LYS A 60 11.04 2.02 -7.62
C LYS A 60 10.14 1.22 -8.55
N ALA A 61 10.22 -0.11 -8.48
CA ALA A 61 9.38 -1.02 -9.23
C ALA A 61 8.05 -1.35 -8.52
N LEU A 62 7.80 -0.80 -7.33
CA LEU A 62 6.50 -0.93 -6.67
C LEU A 62 5.43 -0.18 -7.47
N PRO A 63 4.21 -0.73 -7.61
CA PRO A 63 3.12 -0.04 -8.30
C PRO A 63 2.81 1.32 -7.68
N ASP A 64 2.56 2.31 -8.53
CA ASP A 64 2.18 3.66 -8.12
C ASP A 64 0.77 3.63 -7.48
N PRO A 65 0.64 4.01 -6.20
CA PRO A 65 -0.64 4.04 -5.49
C PRO A 65 -1.72 4.94 -6.14
N ALA A 66 -1.32 6.00 -6.83
CA ALA A 66 -2.25 6.90 -7.51
C ALA A 66 -2.90 6.25 -8.74
N THR A 67 -2.19 5.34 -9.41
CA THR A 67 -2.72 4.65 -10.61
C THR A 67 -3.69 3.54 -10.26
N VAL A 68 -3.47 2.84 -9.14
CA VAL A 68 -4.33 1.74 -8.68
C VAL A 68 -5.65 2.24 -8.12
N HIS A 69 -5.71 3.49 -7.63
CA HIS A 69 -6.91 4.06 -7.04
C HIS A 69 -7.78 4.87 -8.00
N ARG A 70 -7.41 5.09 -9.27
CA ARG A 70 -8.25 5.89 -10.19
C ARG A 70 -9.64 5.24 -10.30
N PRO A 71 -10.72 5.80 -9.69
CA PRO A 71 -12.04 5.30 -9.99
C PRO A 71 -12.26 5.58 -11.48
N ALA A 72 -12.73 4.59 -12.22
CA ALA A 72 -13.13 4.78 -13.61
C ALA A 72 -13.98 6.05 -13.68
N GLY A 73 -13.46 7.08 -14.36
CA GLY A 73 -14.12 8.37 -14.46
C GLY A 73 -15.53 8.15 -14.99
N ARG A 74 -16.51 8.69 -14.27
CA ARG A 74 -17.85 8.92 -14.78
C ARG A 74 -17.75 9.64 -16.13
N LEU A 75 -18.35 9.04 -17.16
CA LEU A 75 -18.87 9.76 -18.33
C LEU A 75 -20.24 10.35 -17.95
#